data_AF-F8PZ63-F1
#
_entry.id   AF-F8PZ63-F1
#
_cell.length_a   1.000
_cell.length_b   1.000
_cell.length_c   1.000
_cell.angle_alpha   90.00
_cell.angle_beta   90.00
_cell.angle_gamma   90.00
#
_symmetry.space_group_name_H-M   'P 1'
#
loop_
_entity.id
_entity.type
_entity.pdbx_description
1 polymer ?
#
loop_
_entity_poly.entity_id
_entity_poly.type
_entity_poly.pdbx_seq_one_letter_code
_entity_poly.pdbx_strand_id
1 'polypeptide(L)'
;MDNSKPWETYTEWGKTYGPIMYSRLLNKDIIIINSEKIAKDLMVRRSANFSDRPVLVTNVLFGQDWNAAFMHYGDRWRQCRRLLHQAFRPEAALTYRPVQMQKAYGFLLNRMESPENYPDHLRTYVVEG
;
A
#
# COMPACT_ATOMS: atom_id res chain seq x y z
N MET A 1 -17.75 -1.93 -15.69
CA MET A 1 -16.55 -2.25 -14.88
C MET A 1 -17.04 -2.86 -13.59
N ASP A 2 -16.60 -4.06 -13.25
CA ASP A 2 -16.89 -4.64 -11.94
C ASP A 2 -16.04 -3.91 -10.89
N ASN A 3 -16.69 -3.20 -9.98
CA ASN A 3 -16.02 -2.42 -8.94
C ASN A 3 -15.41 -3.31 -7.85
N SER A 4 -15.79 -4.58 -7.75
CA SER A 4 -15.22 -5.53 -6.79
C SER A 4 -13.87 -6.07 -7.25
N LYS A 5 -13.64 -6.15 -8.58
CA LYS A 5 -12.41 -6.66 -9.19
C LYS A 5 -11.94 -5.79 -10.36
N PRO A 6 -11.62 -4.51 -10.10
CA PRO A 6 -11.21 -3.58 -11.15
C PRO A 6 -9.99 -4.05 -11.96
N TRP A 7 -9.07 -4.78 -11.32
CA TRP A 7 -7.84 -5.28 -11.95
C TRP A 7 -8.09 -6.29 -13.07
N GLU A 8 -9.18 -7.07 -13.02
CA GLU A 8 -9.53 -8.01 -14.11
C GLU A 8 -9.91 -7.22 -15.37
N THR A 9 -10.75 -6.19 -15.21
CA THR A 9 -11.13 -5.29 -16.31
C THR A 9 -9.90 -4.60 -16.91
N TYR A 10 -9.00 -4.07 -16.06
CA TYR A 10 -7.78 -3.42 -16.52
C TYR A 10 -6.86 -4.37 -17.27
N THR A 11 -6.78 -5.63 -16.84
CA THR A 11 -5.96 -6.66 -17.50
C THR A 11 -6.50 -6.96 -18.90
N GLU A 12 -7.81 -7.13 -19.05
CA GLU A 12 -8.42 -7.34 -20.37
C GLU A 12 -8.21 -6.13 -21.28
N TRP A 13 -8.37 -4.91 -20.77
CA TRP A 13 -8.04 -3.70 -21.53
C TRP A 13 -6.58 -3.67 -21.98
N GLY A 14 -5.66 -4.15 -21.15
CA GLY A 14 -4.25 -4.27 -21.52
C GLY A 14 -4.01 -5.17 -22.73
N LYS A 15 -4.81 -6.23 -22.88
CA LYS A 15 -4.76 -7.12 -24.06
C LYS A 15 -5.33 -6.45 -25.30
N THR A 16 -6.38 -5.64 -25.15
CA THR A 16 -7.07 -4.98 -26.27
C THR A 16 -6.38 -3.71 -26.75
N TYR A 17 -5.94 -2.85 -25.83
CA TYR A 17 -5.45 -1.50 -26.12
C TYR A 17 -3.94 -1.34 -25.90
N GLY A 18 -3.29 -2.33 -25.29
CA GLY A 18 -1.84 -2.37 -25.10
C GLY A 18 -1.37 -2.04 -23.68
N PRO A 19 -0.04 -1.93 -23.48
CA PRO A 19 0.57 -1.95 -22.15
C PRO A 19 0.47 -0.64 -21.36
N ILE A 20 0.08 0.47 -22.01
CA ILE A 20 -0.21 1.76 -21.38
C ILE A 20 -1.51 2.26 -21.97
N MET A 21 -2.44 2.66 -21.09
CA MET A 21 -3.75 3.16 -21.49
C MET A 21 -4.08 4.43 -20.73
N TYR A 22 -4.83 5.30 -21.37
CA TYR A 22 -5.37 6.51 -20.78
C TYR A 22 -6.88 6.35 -20.57
N SER A 23 -7.38 6.79 -19.42
CA SER A 23 -8.79 6.87 -19.11
C SER A 23 -9.07 8.14 -18.30
N ARG A 24 -10.30 8.64 -18.39
CA ARG A 24 -10.77 9.74 -17.55
C ARG A 24 -11.90 9.24 -16.67
N LEU A 25 -11.71 9.29 -15.35
CA LEU A 25 -12.68 8.86 -14.37
C LEU A 25 -12.92 9.98 -13.35
N LEU A 26 -14.19 10.37 -13.14
CA LEU A 26 -14.58 11.44 -12.20
C LEU A 26 -13.76 12.73 -12.40
N ASN A 27 -13.58 13.13 -13.66
CA ASN A 27 -12.79 14.29 -14.06
C ASN A 27 -11.30 14.24 -13.65
N LYS A 28 -10.77 13.04 -13.37
CA LYS A 28 -9.35 12.78 -13.17
C LYS A 28 -8.79 11.98 -14.32
N ASP A 29 -7.63 12.42 -14.80
CA ASP A 29 -6.86 11.72 -15.81
C ASP A 29 -6.12 10.56 -15.15
N ILE A 30 -6.30 9.35 -15.69
CA ILE A 30 -5.74 8.11 -15.15
C ILE A 30 -4.95 7.42 -16.25
N ILE A 31 -3.70 7.08 -15.94
CA ILE A 31 -2.88 6.21 -16.77
C ILE A 31 -2.83 4.82 -16.13
N ILE A 32 -3.22 3.81 -16.89
CA ILE A 32 -3.20 2.39 -16.48
C ILE A 32 -2.00 1.73 -17.15
N ILE A 33 -1.13 1.09 -16.36
CA ILE A 33 0.07 0.41 -16.84
C ILE A 33 -0.09 -1.10 -16.63
N ASN A 34 -0.13 -1.85 -17.73
CA ASN A 34 -0.28 -3.31 -17.75
C ASN A 34 1.03 -4.05 -18.11
N SER A 35 2.18 -3.39 -17.95
CA SER A 35 3.49 -4.00 -18.18
C SER A 35 4.37 -3.81 -16.95
N GLU A 36 4.85 -4.91 -16.37
CA GLU A 36 5.78 -4.90 -15.24
C GLU A 36 7.06 -4.11 -15.57
N LYS A 37 7.58 -4.26 -16.79
CA LYS A 37 8.79 -3.55 -17.25
C LYS A 37 8.58 -2.04 -17.21
N ILE A 38 7.45 -1.57 -17.72
CA ILE A 38 7.11 -0.13 -17.76
C ILE A 38 6.84 0.37 -16.34
N ALA A 39 6.10 -0.39 -15.53
CA ALA A 39 5.81 -0.05 -14.15
C ALA A 39 7.11 0.11 -13.33
N LYS A 40 8.07 -0.82 -13.47
CA LYS A 40 9.39 -0.70 -12.83
C LYS A 40 10.18 0.52 -13.32
N ASP A 41 10.14 0.82 -14.61
CA ASP A 41 10.88 1.97 -15.15
C ASP A 41 10.32 3.30 -14.62
N LEU A 42 9.00 3.46 -14.57
CA LEU A 42 8.37 4.69 -14.12
C LEU A 42 8.32 4.81 -12.59
N MET A 43 7.84 3.77 -11.90
CA MET A 43 7.52 3.83 -10.47
C MET A 43 8.71 3.52 -9.56
N VAL A 44 9.75 2.84 -10.05
CA VAL A 44 10.94 2.51 -9.26
C VAL A 44 12.12 3.36 -9.69
N ARG A 45 12.54 3.22 -10.96
CA ARG A 45 13.75 3.89 -11.47
C ARG A 45 13.57 5.40 -11.57
N ARG A 46 12.37 5.86 -11.94
CA ARG A 46 12.02 7.28 -12.09
C ARG A 46 11.00 7.72 -11.03
N SER A 47 11.02 7.09 -9.87
CA SER A 47 10.06 7.33 -8.78
C SER A 47 9.90 8.82 -8.43
N ALA A 48 10.99 9.59 -8.42
CA ALA A 48 10.96 11.04 -8.16
C ALA A 48 10.03 11.83 -9.11
N ASN A 49 9.80 11.32 -10.34
CA ASN A 49 8.98 11.99 -11.35
C ASN A 49 7.53 11.49 -11.37
N PHE A 50 7.30 10.21 -11.04
CA PHE A 50 6.00 9.55 -11.27
C PHE A 50 5.30 9.05 -10.01
N SER A 51 5.98 9.06 -8.86
CA SER A 51 5.47 8.45 -7.62
C SER A 51 5.01 9.46 -6.57
N ASP A 52 4.82 10.73 -6.92
CA ASP A 52 4.15 11.67 -6.02
C ASP A 52 2.67 11.25 -5.81
N ARG A 53 2.09 11.60 -4.66
CA ARG A 53 0.73 11.21 -4.30
C ARG A 53 -0.26 12.29 -4.72
N PRO A 54 -1.45 11.95 -5.24
CA PRO A 54 -2.49 12.96 -5.47
C PRO A 54 -3.04 13.48 -4.14
N VAL A 55 -3.52 14.72 -4.12
CA VAL A 55 -4.22 15.28 -2.95
C VAL A 55 -5.49 14.48 -2.70
N LEU A 56 -5.58 13.88 -1.51
CA LEU A 56 -6.79 13.27 -0.98
C LEU A 56 -7.35 14.19 0.11
N VAL A 57 -8.33 15.03 -0.24
CA VAL A 57 -8.94 16.02 0.67
C VAL A 57 -9.48 15.36 1.95
N THR A 58 -9.95 14.13 1.82
CA THR A 58 -10.44 13.29 2.93
C THR A 58 -9.36 13.01 3.98
N ASN A 59 -8.08 13.01 3.64
CA ASN A 59 -7.03 12.70 4.62
C ASN A 59 -7.01 13.70 5.76
N VAL A 60 -7.14 14.99 5.47
CA VAL A 60 -7.19 16.03 6.51
C VAL A 60 -8.45 15.86 7.37
N LEU A 61 -9.59 15.57 6.74
CA LEU A 61 -10.86 15.36 7.45
C LEU A 61 -10.81 14.16 8.40
N PHE A 62 -10.07 13.11 8.04
CA PHE A 62 -9.86 11.94 8.90
C PHE A 62 -8.63 12.05 9.81
N GLY A 63 -7.97 13.22 9.87
CA GLY A 63 -6.76 13.40 10.68
C GLY A 63 -5.58 12.51 10.26
N GLN A 64 -5.49 12.17 8.98
CA GLN A 64 -4.47 11.31 8.34
C GLN A 64 -3.45 12.13 7.54
N ASP A 65 -3.36 13.45 7.75
CA ASP A 65 -2.41 14.33 7.06
C ASP A 65 -0.95 14.04 7.42
N TRP A 66 -0.72 13.42 8.58
CA TRP A 66 0.59 12.95 9.04
C TRP A 66 1.04 11.66 8.34
N ASN A 67 0.14 10.95 7.68
CA ASN A 67 0.43 9.64 7.11
C ASN A 67 1.35 9.76 5.89
N ALA A 68 2.60 9.34 6.06
CA ALA A 68 3.63 9.43 5.02
C ALA A 68 3.30 8.65 3.74
N ALA A 69 2.38 7.66 3.80
CA ALA A 69 1.95 6.90 2.63
C ALA A 69 1.14 7.73 1.62
N PHE A 70 0.48 8.80 2.11
CA PHE A 70 -0.36 9.68 1.30
C PHE A 70 0.18 11.10 1.18
N MET A 71 1.37 11.38 1.75
CA MET A 71 1.97 12.69 1.74
C MET A 71 2.68 12.98 0.41
N HIS A 72 2.56 14.22 -0.06
CA HIS A 72 3.31 14.71 -1.23
C HIS A 72 4.81 14.70 -0.98
N TYR A 73 5.58 14.50 -2.06
CA TYR A 73 7.03 14.65 -2.03
C TYR A 73 7.43 16.08 -1.63
N GLY A 74 8.31 16.16 -0.64
CA GLY A 74 8.76 17.41 -0.04
C GLY A 74 9.59 17.14 1.21
N ASP A 75 10.02 18.20 1.89
CA ASP A 75 10.90 18.07 3.06
C ASP A 75 10.25 17.28 4.20
N ARG A 76 8.95 17.51 4.45
CA ARG A 76 8.16 16.75 5.45
C ARG A 76 8.16 15.25 5.11
N TRP A 77 7.90 14.89 3.85
CA TRP A 77 7.92 13.48 3.43
C TRP A 77 9.31 12.86 3.56
N ARG A 78 10.38 13.58 3.18
CA ARG A 78 11.76 13.10 3.33
C ARG A 78 12.11 12.85 4.80
N GLN A 79 11.68 13.74 5.70
CA GLN A 79 11.87 13.58 7.13
C GLN A 79 11.14 12.35 7.69
N CYS A 80 9.85 12.20 7.38
CA CYS A 80 9.06 11.02 7.76
C CYS A 80 9.69 9.74 7.20
N ARG A 81 10.09 9.75 5.93
CA ARG A 81 10.72 8.59 5.29
C ARG A 81 12.02 8.19 5.97
N ARG A 82 12.84 9.16 6.40
CA ARG A 82 14.08 8.91 7.15
C ARG A 82 13.79 8.23 8.49
N LEU A 83 12.82 8.71 9.25
CA LEU A 83 12.42 8.11 10.53
C LEU A 83 11.89 6.69 10.35
N LEU A 84 10.98 6.49 9.39
CA LEU A 84 10.45 5.16 9.04
C LEU A 84 11.57 4.21 8.61
N HIS A 85 12.50 4.67 7.78
CA HIS A 85 13.63 3.85 7.34
C HIS A 85 14.54 3.47 8.52
N GLN A 86 14.76 4.36 9.49
CA GLN A 86 15.53 4.03 10.69
C GLN A 86 14.82 2.99 11.57
N ALA A 87 13.50 3.10 11.71
CA ALA A 87 12.69 2.16 12.50
C ALA A 87 12.57 0.78 11.83
N PHE A 88 12.54 0.72 10.49
CA PHE A 88 12.29 -0.51 9.73
C PHE A 88 13.50 -1.06 8.96
N ARG A 89 14.72 -0.54 9.20
CA ARG A 89 15.94 -1.13 8.63
C ARG A 89 16.14 -2.57 9.13
N PRO A 90 16.80 -3.46 8.36
CA PRO A 90 16.94 -4.87 8.71
C PRO A 90 17.44 -5.12 10.13
N GLU A 91 18.38 -4.31 10.62
CA GLU A 91 18.97 -4.45 11.95
C GLU A 91 17.97 -4.09 13.06
N ALA A 92 17.19 -3.01 12.84
CA ALA A 92 16.12 -2.62 13.77
C ALA A 92 14.94 -3.60 13.71
N ALA A 93 14.67 -4.18 12.54
CA ALA A 93 13.58 -5.14 12.39
C ALA A 93 13.71 -6.36 13.30
N LEU A 94 14.96 -6.75 13.64
CA LEU A 94 15.23 -7.85 14.57
C LEU A 94 14.66 -7.62 15.97
N THR A 95 14.58 -6.37 16.43
CA THR A 95 14.06 -6.06 17.77
C THR A 95 12.55 -6.28 17.86
N TYR A 96 11.83 -6.32 16.74
CA TYR A 96 10.40 -6.62 16.72
C TYR A 96 10.09 -8.13 16.72
N ARG A 97 11.09 -9.01 16.53
CA ARG A 97 10.86 -10.46 16.47
C ARG A 97 10.14 -11.02 17.70
N PRO A 98 10.47 -10.64 18.95
CA PRO A 98 9.78 -11.17 20.12
C PRO A 98 8.27 -10.86 20.10
N VAL A 99 7.89 -9.61 19.78
CA VAL A 99 6.47 -9.23 19.71
C VAL A 99 5.77 -9.88 18.52
N GLN A 100 6.43 -9.99 17.36
CA GLN A 100 5.89 -10.70 16.19
C GLN A 100 5.64 -12.18 16.49
N MET A 101 6.57 -12.86 17.18
CA MET A 101 6.41 -14.25 17.60
C MET A 101 5.26 -14.40 18.59
N GLN A 102 5.16 -13.52 19.59
CA GLN A 102 4.04 -13.55 20.53
C GLN A 102 2.68 -13.41 19.83
N LYS A 103 2.57 -12.49 18.87
CA LYS A 103 1.36 -12.29 18.07
C LYS A 103 1.06 -13.48 17.15
N ALA A 104 2.09 -14.09 16.57
CA ALA A 104 1.95 -15.31 15.78
C ALA A 104 1.42 -16.48 16.64
N TYR A 105 1.95 -16.67 17.85
CA TYR A 105 1.45 -17.69 18.78
C TYR A 105 0.00 -17.44 19.17
N GLY A 106 -0.36 -16.19 19.55
CA GLY A 106 -1.74 -15.84 19.87
C GLY A 106 -2.69 -16.07 18.69
N PHE A 107 -2.28 -15.74 17.47
CA PHE A 107 -3.05 -16.02 16.27
C PHE A 107 -3.29 -17.52 16.07
N LEU A 108 -2.25 -18.34 16.22
CA LEU A 108 -2.35 -19.80 16.04
C LEU A 108 -3.25 -20.45 17.10
N LEU A 109 -3.14 -20.04 18.36
CA LEU A 109 -4.00 -20.52 19.44
C LEU A 109 -5.47 -20.15 19.19
N ASN A 110 -5.74 -18.88 18.89
CA ASN A 110 -7.08 -18.42 18.57
C ASN A 110 -7.69 -19.19 17.38
N ARG A 111 -6.87 -19.46 16.35
CA ARG A 111 -7.28 -20.25 15.18
C ARG A 111 -7.62 -21.70 15.53
N MET A 112 -6.95 -22.29 16.53
CA MET A 112 -7.23 -23.63 17.02
C MET A 112 -8.52 -23.69 17.86
N GLU A 113 -8.81 -22.64 18.62
CA GLU A 113 -9.98 -22.57 19.50
C GLU A 113 -11.27 -22.21 18.77
N SER A 114 -11.21 -21.29 17.79
CA SER A 114 -12.38 -20.89 17.00
C SER A 114 -12.03 -20.73 15.52
N PRO A 115 -11.99 -21.84 14.76
CA PRO A 115 -11.67 -21.82 13.34
C PRO A 115 -12.59 -20.89 12.52
N GLU A 116 -13.85 -20.80 12.89
CA GLU A 116 -14.88 -20.00 12.25
C GLU A 116 -14.64 -18.47 12.36
N ASN A 117 -13.91 -17.99 13.36
CA ASN A 117 -13.69 -16.54 13.61
C ASN A 117 -12.36 -16.01 13.03
N TYR A 118 -11.91 -16.61 11.92
CA TYR A 118 -10.66 -16.27 11.23
C TYR A 118 -10.43 -14.76 10.97
N PRO A 119 -11.42 -13.97 10.52
CA PRO A 119 -11.22 -12.54 10.25
C PRO A 119 -10.81 -11.74 11.50
N ASP A 120 -11.38 -12.05 12.66
CA ASP A 120 -11.07 -11.34 13.90
C ASP A 120 -9.72 -11.77 14.46
N HIS A 121 -9.32 -13.03 14.25
CA HIS A 121 -7.99 -13.50 14.62
C HIS A 121 -6.88 -12.82 13.80
N LEU A 122 -7.13 -12.55 12.51
CA LEU A 122 -6.19 -11.79 11.67
C LEU A 122 -6.00 -10.34 12.17
N ARG A 123 -7.06 -9.70 12.69
CA ARG A 123 -6.94 -8.34 13.27
C ARG A 123 -6.01 -8.34 14.48
N THR A 124 -6.09 -9.35 15.33
CA THR A 124 -5.22 -9.48 16.52
C THR A 124 -3.75 -9.73 16.18
N TYR A 125 -3.48 -10.33 15.01
CA TYR A 125 -2.12 -10.57 14.48
C TYR A 125 -1.46 -9.29 13.94
N VAL A 126 -2.23 -8.46 13.23
CA VAL A 126 -1.74 -7.19 12.71
C VAL A 126 -1.61 -6.21 13.88
N VAL A 127 -0.38 -5.78 14.16
CA VAL A 127 -0.12 -4.77 15.19
C VAL A 127 -0.75 -3.46 14.72
N GLU A 128 -1.82 -3.02 15.38
CA GLU A 128 -2.16 -1.59 15.41
C GLU A 128 -1.01 -0.90 16.15
N GLY A 129 -0.25 -0.09 15.40
CA GLY A 129 0.78 0.79 15.94
C GLY A 129 0.21 2.14 16.31
#